data_AF-K1TM84-F1
#
_entry.id   AF-K1TM84-F1
#
_cell.length_a   1.000
_cell.length_b   1.000
_cell.length_c   1.000
_cell.angle_alpha   90.00
_cell.angle_beta   90.00
_cell.angle_gamma   90.00
#
_symmetry.space_group_name_H-M   'P 1'
#
loop_
_entity.id
_entity.type
_entity.pdbx_description
1 polymer ?
#
loop_
_entity_poly.entity_id
_entity_poly.type
_entity_poly.pdbx_seq_one_letter_code
_entity_poly.pdbx_strand_id
1 'polypeptide(L)'
;KYSYRRIRGKIFYCDPMQSSQKPHVENNHNFIREVLPNGQSWNHLTQEKIDLMFSHINSTPRENLGGKTPYEIFSFIYGEELAHKLNIQKIAKDEVTTTPRLLK
;
A
#
# COMPACT_ATOMS: atom_id res chain seq x y z
N LYS A 1 -7.05 36.55 -12.47
CA LYS A 1 -7.49 35.16 -12.72
C LYS A 1 -6.32 34.24 -12.44
N TYR A 2 -6.25 33.64 -11.25
CA TYR A 2 -5.16 32.72 -10.89
C TYR A 2 -5.37 31.40 -11.65
N SER A 3 -4.45 31.08 -12.56
CA SER A 3 -4.42 29.79 -13.24
C SER A 3 -3.61 28.83 -12.36
N TYR A 4 -4.32 28.00 -11.58
CA TYR A 4 -3.68 26.89 -10.88
C TYR A 4 -3.16 25.91 -11.94
N ARG A 5 -1.84 25.93 -12.15
CA ARG A 5 -1.15 25.00 -13.04
C ARG A 5 -1.29 23.60 -12.44
N ARG A 6 -2.33 22.85 -12.85
CA ARG A 6 -2.56 21.46 -12.44
C ARG A 6 -1.26 20.68 -12.65
N ILE A 7 -0.68 20.15 -11.57
CA ILE A 7 0.42 19.19 -11.64
C ILE A 7 -0.12 17.99 -12.42
N ARG A 8 0.36 17.78 -13.64
CA ARG A 8 0.01 16.62 -14.46
C ARG A 8 1.19 15.65 -14.42
N GLY A 9 0.96 14.46 -13.88
CA GLY A 9 1.91 13.36 -13.96
C GLY A 9 2.05 12.86 -15.41
N LYS A 10 3.14 12.17 -15.70
CA LYS A 10 3.30 11.40 -16.93
C LYS A 10 2.56 10.07 -16.78
N ILE A 11 1.87 9.63 -17.83
CA ILE A 11 1.19 8.33 -17.87
C ILE A 11 2.06 7.37 -18.69
N PHE A 12 2.27 6.17 -18.16
CA PHE A 12 3.05 5.10 -18.81
C PHE A 12 2.17 3.85 -18.92
N TYR A 13 2.30 3.13 -20.03
CA TYR A 13 1.58 1.88 -20.30
C TYR A 13 2.57 0.75 -20.53
N CYS A 14 2.17 -0.47 -20.17
CA CYS A 14 2.89 -1.68 -20.59
C CYS A 14 2.53 -2.03 -22.03
N ASP A 15 3.45 -2.70 -22.71
CA ASP A 15 3.21 -3.29 -24.02
C ASP A 15 2.10 -4.35 -23.94
N PRO A 16 1.30 -4.50 -25.02
CA PRO A 16 0.28 -5.55 -25.08
C PRO A 16 0.86 -6.92 -24.75
N MET A 17 0.16 -7.67 -23.88
CA MET A 17 0.54 -9.01 -23.43
C MET A 17 1.88 -9.11 -22.67
N GLN A 18 2.47 -7.98 -22.23
CA GLN A 18 3.69 -7.96 -21.42
C GLN A 18 3.39 -7.67 -19.93
N SER A 19 2.69 -8.59 -19.27
CA SER A 19 2.38 -8.46 -17.82
C SER A 19 3.62 -8.40 -16.93
N SER A 20 4.75 -8.94 -17.40
CA SER A 20 6.05 -8.90 -16.74
C SER A 20 6.66 -7.50 -16.62
N GLN A 21 6.11 -6.49 -17.31
CA GLN A 21 6.54 -5.09 -17.19
C GLN A 21 6.00 -4.37 -15.94
N LYS A 22 5.15 -5.05 -15.14
CA LYS A 22 4.62 -4.55 -13.86
C LYS A 22 4.76 -5.57 -12.72
N PRO A 23 5.93 -6.24 -12.56
CA PRO A 23 6.04 -7.38 -11.65
C PRO A 23 5.88 -6.95 -10.19
N HIS A 24 6.37 -5.76 -9.83
CA HIS A 24 6.24 -5.23 -8.47
C HIS A 24 4.80 -4.88 -8.09
N VAL A 25 3.99 -4.43 -9.07
CA VAL A 25 2.58 -4.12 -8.85
C VAL A 25 1.80 -5.41 -8.57
N GLU A 26 2.02 -6.45 -9.37
CA GLU A 26 1.35 -7.74 -9.15
C GLU A 26 1.77 -8.40 -7.84
N ASN A 27 3.05 -8.30 -7.45
CA ASN A 27 3.50 -8.77 -6.15
C ASN A 27 2.85 -8.00 -4.99
N ASN A 28 2.71 -6.67 -5.12
CA ASN A 28 2.01 -5.86 -4.12
C ASN A 28 0.53 -6.25 -3.98
N HIS A 29 -0.14 -6.59 -5.07
CA HIS A 29 -1.53 -7.04 -5.04
C HIS A 29 -1.71 -8.33 -4.22
N ASN A 30 -0.70 -9.20 -4.13
CA ASN A 30 -0.80 -10.42 -3.33
C ASN A 30 -0.98 -10.12 -1.85
N PHE A 31 -0.27 -9.13 -1.29
CA PHE A 31 -0.46 -8.70 0.11
C PHE A 31 -1.88 -8.20 0.39
N ILE A 32 -2.50 -7.51 -0.58
CA ILE A 32 -3.88 -7.06 -0.45
C ILE A 32 -4.81 -8.27 -0.44
N ARG A 33 -4.56 -9.27 -1.30
CA ARG A 33 -5.37 -10.50 -1.39
C ARG A 33 -5.23 -11.43 -0.19
N GLU A 34 -4.12 -11.36 0.55
CA GLU A 34 -3.98 -12.07 1.83
C GLU A 34 -5.00 -11.56 2.87
N VAL A 35 -5.26 -10.25 2.89
CA VAL A 35 -6.27 -9.63 3.78
C VAL A 35 -7.68 -9.73 3.19
N LEU A 36 -7.81 -9.51 1.87
CA LEU A 36 -9.07 -9.49 1.12
C LEU A 36 -9.09 -10.58 0.04
N PRO A 37 -9.38 -11.84 0.40
CA PRO A 37 -9.44 -12.93 -0.56
C PRO A 37 -10.48 -12.70 -1.66
N ASN A 38 -10.21 -13.25 -2.84
CA ASN A 38 -11.14 -13.21 -3.96
C ASN A 38 -12.48 -13.88 -3.61
N GLY A 39 -13.56 -13.42 -4.24
CA GLY A 39 -14.89 -13.99 -4.08
C GLY A 39 -15.66 -13.51 -2.85
N GLN A 40 -15.14 -12.50 -2.12
CA GLN A 40 -15.83 -11.85 -1.01
C GLN A 40 -16.41 -10.49 -1.42
N SER A 41 -17.55 -10.12 -0.83
CA SER A 41 -18.12 -8.78 -1.00
C SER A 41 -17.29 -7.74 -0.24
N TRP A 42 -16.96 -6.64 -0.91
CA TRP A 42 -16.21 -5.52 -0.32
C TRP A 42 -17.09 -4.37 0.15
N ASN A 43 -18.41 -4.53 0.13
CA ASN A 43 -19.38 -3.47 0.50
C ASN A 43 -19.27 -2.99 1.95
N HIS A 44 -18.58 -3.74 2.81
CA HIS A 44 -18.38 -3.46 4.23
C HIS A 44 -17.05 -2.73 4.53
N LEU A 45 -16.26 -2.43 3.49
CA LEU A 45 -15.01 -1.70 3.61
C LEU A 45 -15.29 -0.21 3.73
N THR A 46 -14.73 0.41 4.78
CA THR A 46 -14.72 1.85 4.97
C THR A 46 -13.30 2.39 4.75
N GLN A 47 -13.14 3.70 4.61
CA GLN A 47 -11.81 4.30 4.46
C GLN A 47 -10.90 3.94 5.64
N GLU A 48 -11.44 3.91 6.87
CA GLU A 48 -10.70 3.56 8.08
C GLU A 48 -10.20 2.11 8.04
N LYS A 49 -11.00 1.18 7.52
CA LYS A 49 -10.58 -0.22 7.34
C LYS A 49 -9.48 -0.35 6.29
N ILE A 50 -9.55 0.44 5.23
CA ILE A 50 -8.53 0.47 4.17
C ILE A 50 -7.22 1.07 4.70
N ASP A 51 -7.29 2.18 5.43
CA ASP A 51 -6.14 2.85 6.05
C ASP A 51 -5.45 1.92 7.06
N LEU A 52 -6.25 1.22 7.87
CA LEU A 52 -5.76 0.18 8.78
C LEU A 52 -5.05 -0.94 8.01
N MET A 53 -5.72 -1.53 7.01
CA MET A 53 -5.14 -2.60 6.18
C MET A 53 -3.80 -2.19 5.57
N PHE A 54 -3.72 -1.01 4.96
CA PHE A 54 -2.49 -0.55 4.35
C PHE A 54 -1.41 -0.20 5.37
N SER A 55 -1.76 0.24 6.57
CA SER A 55 -0.79 0.45 7.66
C SER A 55 -0.14 -0.88 8.09
N HIS A 56 -0.92 -1.97 8.19
CA HIS A 56 -0.37 -3.31 8.45
C HIS A 56 0.48 -3.83 7.29
N ILE A 57 0.01 -3.72 6.04
CA ILE A 57 0.78 -4.14 4.85
C ILE A 57 2.10 -3.36 4.76
N ASN A 58 2.07 -2.04 4.97
CA ASN A 58 3.26 -1.19 4.91
C ASN A 58 4.19 -1.36 6.12
N SER A 59 3.73 -2.00 7.20
CA SER A 59 4.54 -2.38 8.35
C SER A 59 5.08 -3.81 8.25
N THR A 60 4.85 -4.50 7.13
CA THR A 60 5.36 -5.85 6.88
C THR A 60 6.77 -5.78 6.27
N PRO A 61 7.80 -6.44 6.86
CA PRO A 61 9.15 -6.51 6.31
C PRO A 61 9.19 -7.12 4.90
N ARG A 62 10.06 -6.61 4.03
CA ARG A 62 10.24 -7.17 2.69
C ARG A 62 11.69 -7.53 2.41
N GLU A 63 11.90 -8.72 1.85
CA GLU A 63 13.23 -9.20 1.48
C GLU A 63 13.93 -8.27 0.48
N ASN A 64 13.20 -7.80 -0.54
CA ASN A 64 13.72 -6.85 -1.53
C ASN A 64 14.05 -5.45 -0.97
N LEU A 65 13.69 -5.17 0.29
CA LEU A 65 14.05 -3.97 1.03
C LEU A 65 15.10 -4.26 2.14
N GLY A 66 15.78 -5.41 2.07
CA GLY A 66 16.78 -5.80 3.07
C GLY A 66 16.17 -6.06 4.45
N GLY A 67 14.93 -6.56 4.49
CA GLY A 67 14.20 -6.82 5.74
C GLY A 67 13.56 -5.58 6.36
N LYS A 68 13.63 -4.43 5.70
CA LYS A 68 12.90 -3.22 6.13
C LYS A 68 11.45 -3.22 5.66
N THR A 69 10.62 -2.44 6.33
CA THR A 69 9.22 -2.26 5.94
C THR A 69 9.08 -1.10 4.93
N PRO A 70 8.05 -1.11 4.06
CA PRO A 70 7.72 0.04 3.24
C PRO A 70 7.56 1.34 4.04
N TYR A 71 6.97 1.26 5.23
CA TYR A 71 6.81 2.40 6.13
C TYR A 71 8.17 2.99 6.55
N GLU A 72 9.15 2.15 6.91
CA GLU A 72 10.49 2.59 7.29
C GLU A 72 11.20 3.27 6.12
N ILE A 73 11.15 2.68 4.92
CA ILE A 73 11.77 3.26 3.73
C ILE A 73 11.10 4.59 3.36
N PHE A 74 9.77 4.64 3.36
CA PHE A 74 9.02 5.85 3.03
C PHE A 74 9.30 6.98 4.02
N SER A 75 9.24 6.68 5.31
CA SER A 75 9.47 7.67 6.38
C SER A 75 10.91 8.17 6.40
N PHE A 76 11.87 7.31 6.06
CA PHE A 76 13.27 7.72 5.91
C PHE A 76 13.47 8.71 4.76
N ILE A 77 12.81 8.50 3.61
CA ILE A 77 12.98 9.34 2.42
C ILE A 77 12.18 10.65 2.52
N TYR A 78 10.95 10.59 3.03
CA TYR A 78 9.99 11.69 2.94
C TYR A 78 9.56 12.28 4.30
N GLY A 79 9.96 11.66 5.41
CA GLY A 79 9.56 12.04 6.76
C GLY A 79 8.25 11.40 7.22
N GLU A 80 8.15 11.16 8.53
CA GLU A 80 6.96 10.56 9.17
C GLU A 80 5.73 11.46 9.05
N GLU A 81 5.91 12.79 9.03
CA GLU A 81 4.81 13.75 8.89
C GLU A 81 4.01 13.51 7.59
N LEU A 82 4.68 13.15 6.49
CA LEU A 82 4.00 12.84 5.24
C LEU A 82 3.23 11.53 5.33
N ALA A 83 3.79 10.51 5.97
CA ALA A 83 3.09 9.25 6.20
C ALA A 83 1.79 9.48 6.99
N HIS A 84 1.85 10.32 8.03
CA HIS A 84 0.68 10.70 8.83
C HIS A 84 -0.37 11.45 8.01
N LYS A 85 0.03 12.38 7.13
CA LYS A 85 -0.89 13.08 6.22
C LYS A 85 -1.57 12.15 5.21
N LEU A 86 -0.97 10.98 4.94
CA LEU A 86 -1.53 9.94 4.08
C LEU A 86 -2.31 8.88 4.89
N ASN A 87 -2.55 9.10 6.18
CA ASN A 87 -3.17 8.15 7.11
C ASN A 87 -2.44 6.80 7.22
N ILE A 88 -1.13 6.78 6.95
CA ILE A 88 -0.31 5.58 7.10
C ILE A 88 0.31 5.60 8.49
N GLN A 89 0.01 4.58 9.29
CA GLN A 89 0.53 4.42 10.64
C GLN A 89 1.58 3.32 10.70
N LYS A 90 2.55 3.48 11.61
CA LYS A 90 3.49 2.42 11.95
C LYS A 90 2.79 1.42 12.86
N ILE A 91 2.81 0.15 12.48
CA ILE A 91 2.34 -0.94 13.33
C ILE A 91 3.55 -1.62 13.98
N ALA A 92 3.45 -1.92 15.27
CA ALA A 92 4.49 -2.69 15.96
C ALA A 92 4.63 -4.08 15.35
N LYS A 93 5.84 -4.63 15.30
CA LYS A 93 6.15 -5.87 14.55
C LYS A 93 5.29 -7.06 14.99
N ASP A 94 5.03 -7.16 16.29
CA ASP A 94 4.21 -8.18 16.94
C ASP A 94 2.70 -7.97 16.76
N GLU A 95 2.27 -6.78 16.35
CA GLU A 95 0.86 -6.43 16.09
C GLU A 95 0.49 -6.54 14.60
N VAL A 96 1.47 -6.73 13.69
CA VAL A 96 1.21 -6.83 12.25
C VAL A 96 0.35 -8.06 11.94
N THR A 97 -0.79 -7.84 11.28
CA THR A 97 -1.65 -8.90 10.75
C THR A 97 -1.91 -8.67 9.26
N THR A 98 -1.59 -9.66 8.42
CA THR A 98 -1.86 -9.60 6.96
C THR A 98 -2.94 -10.58 6.52
N THR A 99 -3.65 -11.20 7.45
CA THR A 99 -4.70 -12.19 7.16
C THR A 99 -6.10 -11.56 7.24
N PRO A 100 -7.16 -12.24 6.77
CA PRO A 100 -8.51 -11.68 6.77
C PRO A 100 -9.08 -11.38 8.16
N ARG A 101 -8.43 -11.87 9.23
CA ARG A 101 -8.84 -11.56 10.62
C ARG A 101 -8.68 -10.08 10.97
N LEU A 102 -7.85 -9.35 10.23
CA LEU A 102 -7.61 -7.93 10.47
C LEU A 102 -8.89 -7.07 10.40
N LEU A 103 -9.81 -7.42 9.51
CA LEU A 103 -10.99 -6.60 9.19
C LEU A 103 -12.32 -7.21 9.65
N LYS A 104 -12.24 -8.27 10.46
CA LYS A 104 -13.40 -8.99 11.03
C LYS A 104 -13.82 -8.44 12.38
#